data_AF-N9NLY7-F1
#
_entry.id   AF-N9NLY7-F1
#
_cell.length_a   1.000
_cell.length_b   1.000
_cell.length_c   1.000
_cell.angle_alpha   90.00
_cell.angle_beta   90.00
_cell.angle_gamma   90.00
#
_symmetry.space_group_name_H-M   'P 1'
#
loop_
_entity.id
_entity.type
_entity.pdbx_description
1 polymer ?
#
loop_
_entity_poly.entity_id
_entity_poly.type
_entity_poly.pdbx_seq_one_letter_code
_entity_poly.pdbx_strand_id
1 'polypeptide(L)'
;MKLCNNPRSRGMTLLPILKELQIEDQLEQVEVPFKDMHQPEYLQINPMGKVPCLVDQGVVISEMAAIIIYLADKYQDKGLAPALDDPRRGAYLKWIFFCHGPLTEYIDVKNLQVS
;
A
#
# COMPACT_ATOMS: atom_id res chain seq x y z
N MET A 1 7.96 4.17 -11.17
CA MET A 1 7.40 3.22 -10.18
C MET A 1 6.28 2.42 -10.82
N LYS A 2 5.96 1.23 -10.32
CA LYS A 2 4.83 0.42 -10.79
C LYS A 2 3.90 0.09 -9.63
N LEU A 3 2.61 0.36 -9.78
CA LEU A 3 1.59 0.01 -8.79
C LEU A 3 0.64 -1.04 -9.38
N CYS A 4 0.73 -2.26 -8.87
CA CYS A 4 -0.20 -3.32 -9.17
C CYS A 4 -1.42 -3.19 -8.26
N ASN A 5 -2.61 -3.05 -8.84
CA ASN A 5 -3.83 -2.82 -8.09
C ASN A 5 -5.08 -3.45 -8.76
N ASN A 6 -6.18 -3.58 -8.02
CA ASN A 6 -7.49 -3.92 -8.58
C ASN A 6 -8.50 -2.79 -8.28
N PRO A 7 -9.30 -2.31 -9.24
CA PRO A 7 -10.32 -1.27 -9.04
C PRO A 7 -11.37 -1.60 -7.98
N ARG A 8 -11.59 -2.89 -7.69
CA ARG A 8 -12.52 -3.38 -6.67
C ARG A 8 -11.84 -3.73 -5.34
N SER A 9 -10.55 -3.42 -5.19
CA SER A 9 -9.82 -3.64 -3.94
C SER A 9 -9.73 -2.37 -3.10
N ARG A 10 -9.36 -2.55 -1.83
CA ARG A 10 -9.00 -1.45 -0.93
C ARG A 10 -7.78 -0.65 -1.40
N GLY A 11 -7.00 -1.18 -2.35
CA GLY A 11 -5.91 -0.49 -3.02
C GLY A 11 -6.27 0.89 -3.55
N MET A 12 -7.55 1.12 -3.87
CA MET A 12 -8.07 2.41 -4.32
C MET A 12 -7.90 3.54 -3.29
N THR A 13 -7.72 3.25 -2.00
CA THR A 13 -7.39 4.25 -0.99
C THR A 13 -6.03 4.92 -1.24
N LEU A 14 -5.16 4.35 -2.07
CA LEU A 14 -3.90 5.00 -2.48
C LEU A 14 -4.12 6.15 -3.45
N LEU A 15 -5.18 6.15 -4.27
CA LEU A 15 -5.31 7.13 -5.35
C LEU A 15 -5.34 8.59 -4.87
N PRO A 16 -6.08 8.95 -3.79
CA PRO A 16 -6.00 10.30 -3.24
C PRO A 16 -4.59 10.68 -2.76
N ILE A 17 -3.84 9.71 -2.22
CA ILE A 17 -2.47 9.93 -1.74
C ILE A 17 -1.53 10.19 -2.92
N LEU A 18 -1.64 9.42 -4.00
CA LEU A 18 -0.84 9.65 -5.22
C LEU A 18 -1.09 11.05 -5.79
N LYS A 19 -2.35 11.50 -5.76
CA LYS A 19 -2.75 12.84 -6.19
C LYS A 19 -2.24 13.96 -5.30
N GLU A 20 -2.32 13.78 -3.98
CA GLU A 20 -1.78 14.74 -3.02
C GLU A 20 -0.27 14.92 -3.20
N LEU A 21 0.44 13.81 -3.46
CA LEU A 21 1.87 13.83 -3.74
C LEU A 21 2.22 14.34 -5.14
N GLN A 22 1.24 14.42 -6.06
CA GLN A 22 1.40 14.82 -7.47
C GLN A 22 2.36 13.89 -8.22
N ILE A 23 2.18 12.58 -8.04
CA ILE A 23 3.07 11.55 -8.59
C ILE A 23 2.35 10.60 -9.54
N GLU A 24 1.09 10.87 -9.93
CA GLU A 24 0.35 9.96 -10.81
C GLU A 24 1.10 9.64 -12.12
N ASP A 25 1.77 10.64 -12.70
CA ASP A 25 2.54 10.49 -13.94
C ASP A 25 3.87 9.72 -13.76
N GLN A 26 4.31 9.50 -12.51
CA GLN A 26 5.52 8.76 -12.16
C GLN A 26 5.24 7.27 -11.88
N LEU A 27 3.97 6.88 -11.90
CA LEU A 27 3.51 5.51 -11.64
C LEU A 27 2.86 4.89 -12.87
N GLU A 28 3.40 3.74 -13.29
CA GLU A 28 2.68 2.81 -14.15
C GLU A 28 1.64 2.06 -13.30
N GLN A 29 0.36 2.26 -13.57
CA GLN A 29 -0.72 1.50 -12.92
C GLN A 29 -1.02 0.23 -13.69
N VAL A 30 -0.86 -0.92 -13.02
CA VAL A 30 -1.14 -2.24 -13.59
C VAL A 30 -2.38 -2.80 -12.92
N GLU A 31 -3.43 -3.03 -13.69
CA GLU A 31 -4.61 -3.73 -13.20
C GLU A 31 -4.33 -5.24 -13.05
N VAL A 32 -4.60 -5.79 -11.87
CA VAL A 32 -4.50 -7.21 -11.59
C VAL A 32 -5.89 -7.73 -11.22
N PRO A 33 -6.59 -8.44 -12.13
CA PRO A 33 -7.87 -9.06 -11.82
C PRO A 33 -7.74 -10.07 -10.66
N PHE A 34 -8.75 -10.18 -9.79
CA PHE A 34 -8.72 -11.13 -8.66
C PHE A 34 -8.43 -12.58 -9.07
N LYS A 35 -8.94 -13.01 -10.23
CA LYS A 35 -8.70 -14.35 -10.78
C LYS A 35 -7.22 -14.60 -11.16
N ASP A 36 -6.46 -13.54 -11.39
CA ASP A 36 -5.08 -13.59 -11.89
C ASP A 36 -4.06 -13.40 -10.74
N MET A 37 -4.49 -13.04 -9.53
CA MET A 37 -3.62 -12.76 -8.37
C MET A 37 -2.80 -13.94 -7.86
N HIS A 38 -3.20 -15.17 -8.18
CA HIS A 38 -2.46 -16.38 -7.81
C HIS A 38 -1.83 -17.06 -9.03
N GLN A 39 -1.83 -16.40 -10.19
CA GLN A 39 -1.18 -16.94 -11.38
C GLN A 39 0.32 -16.66 -11.33
N PRO A 40 1.16 -17.52 -11.93
CA PRO A 40 2.62 -17.41 -11.88
C PRO A 40 3.14 -16.03 -12.29
N GLU A 41 2.49 -15.38 -13.26
CA GLU A 41 2.88 -14.08 -13.80
C GLU A 41 2.82 -12.98 -12.73
N TYR A 42 1.80 -12.97 -11.87
CA TYR A 42 1.71 -11.99 -10.79
C TYR A 42 2.51 -12.41 -9.55
N LEU A 43 2.60 -13.71 -9.26
CA LEU A 43 3.38 -14.22 -8.12
C LEU A 43 4.89 -13.97 -8.28
N GLN A 44 5.39 -13.86 -9.51
CA GLN A 44 6.76 -13.38 -9.78
C GLN A 44 6.97 -11.92 -9.33
N ILE A 45 5.92 -11.11 -9.27
CA ILE A 45 5.96 -9.73 -8.80
C ILE A 45 5.73 -9.68 -7.29
N ASN A 46 4.60 -10.21 -6.82
CA ASN A 46 4.27 -10.27 -5.40
C ASN A 46 3.96 -11.72 -4.99
N PRO A 47 4.92 -12.44 -4.37
CA PRO A 47 4.72 -13.81 -3.92
C PRO A 47 3.55 -14.00 -2.94
N MET A 48 3.11 -12.92 -2.27
CA MET A 48 1.96 -12.96 -1.37
C MET A 48 0.61 -13.05 -2.11
N GLY A 49 0.58 -12.81 -3.44
CA GLY A 49 -0.64 -12.91 -4.24
C GLY A 49 -1.72 -11.89 -3.85
N LYS A 50 -1.31 -10.73 -3.31
CA LYS A 50 -2.23 -9.68 -2.86
C LYS A 50 -1.98 -8.36 -3.59
N VAL A 51 -3.02 -7.53 -3.66
CA VAL A 51 -2.96 -6.13 -4.07
C VAL A 51 -3.47 -5.22 -2.93
N PRO A 52 -3.04 -3.94 -2.86
CA PRO A 52 -2.06 -3.29 -3.74
C PRO A 52 -0.62 -3.77 -3.51
N CYS A 53 0.22 -3.59 -4.52
CA CYS A 53 1.65 -3.84 -4.46
C CYS A 53 2.40 -2.76 -5.24
N LEU A 54 3.36 -2.10 -4.61
CA LEU A 54 4.23 -1.12 -5.25
C LEU A 54 5.58 -1.76 -5.58
N VAL A 55 6.09 -1.52 -6.79
CA VAL A 55 7.46 -1.84 -7.18
C VAL A 55 8.19 -0.53 -7.46
N ASP A 56 9.26 -0.29 -6.71
CA ASP A 56 10.17 0.83 -6.95
C ASP A 56 11.61 0.36 -6.93
N GLN A 57 12.39 0.75 -7.94
CA GLN A 57 13.80 0.36 -8.08
C GLN A 57 14.05 -1.16 -7.96
N GLY A 58 13.08 -1.99 -8.40
CA GLY A 58 13.14 -3.45 -8.30
C GLY A 58 12.80 -4.01 -6.93
N VAL A 59 12.53 -3.17 -5.93
CA VAL A 59 12.07 -3.58 -4.60
C VAL A 59 10.55 -3.65 -4.58
N VAL A 60 10.03 -4.75 -4.08
CA VAL A 60 8.60 -5.00 -3.91
C VAL A 60 8.18 -4.54 -2.52
N ILE A 61 7.16 -3.68 -2.47
CA ILE A 61 6.58 -3.14 -1.24
C ILE A 61 5.11 -3.53 -1.23
N SER A 62 4.80 -4.51 -0.40
CA SER A 62 3.44 -4.96 -0.11
C SER A 62 2.97 -4.40 1.23
N GLU A 63 1.68 -4.56 1.53
CA GLU A 63 0.96 -3.94 2.64
C GLU A 63 0.67 -2.45 2.46
N MET A 64 -0.61 -2.11 2.62
CA MET A 64 -1.11 -0.76 2.37
C MET A 64 -0.42 0.31 3.23
N ALA A 65 -0.28 0.06 4.53
CA ALA A 65 0.38 0.99 5.44
C ALA A 65 1.85 1.22 5.07
N ALA A 66 2.55 0.15 4.66
CA ALA A 66 3.94 0.24 4.25
C ALA A 66 4.10 1.07 2.97
N ILE A 67 3.22 0.86 1.97
CA ILE A 67 3.21 1.68 0.74
C ILE A 67 2.98 3.16 1.07
N ILE A 68 2.03 3.48 1.94
CA ILE A 68 1.72 4.86 2.34
C ILE A 68 2.93 5.52 3.03
N ILE A 69 3.50 4.86 4.03
CA ILE A 69 4.66 5.37 4.78
C ILE A 69 5.84 5.56 3.83
N TYR A 70 6.10 4.58 2.97
CA TYR A 70 7.20 4.63 2.00
C TYR A 70 7.07 5.83 1.06
N LEU A 71 5.87 6.05 0.49
CA LEU A 71 5.64 7.20 -0.40
C LEU A 71 5.74 8.52 0.36
N ALA A 72 5.21 8.61 1.58
CA ALA A 72 5.33 9.81 2.40
C ALA A 72 6.79 10.16 2.72
N ASP A 73 7.63 9.16 2.99
CA ASP A 73 9.04 9.35 3.31
C ASP A 73 9.88 9.65 2.04
N LYS A 74 9.59 8.97 0.93
CA LYS A 74 10.25 9.21 -0.37
C LYS A 74 10.00 10.62 -0.89
N TYR A 75 8.78 11.14 -0.68
CA TYR A 75 8.35 12.49 -1.07
C TYR A 75 8.17 13.39 0.16
N GLN A 76 9.16 13.38 1.06
CA GLN A 76 9.12 14.13 2.33
C GLN A 76 8.89 15.64 2.14
N ASP A 77 9.32 16.20 1.01
CA ASP A 77 9.14 17.61 0.65
C ASP A 77 7.67 17.99 0.46
N LYS A 78 6.79 17.01 0.24
CA LYS A 78 5.34 17.19 0.12
C LYS A 78 4.62 17.25 1.48
N GLY A 79 5.31 16.97 2.59
CA GLY A 79 4.77 17.18 3.94
C GLY A 79 3.63 16.25 4.36
N LEU A 80 3.51 15.07 3.73
CA LEU A 80 2.45 14.09 4.05
C LEU A 80 2.63 13.41 5.42
N ALA A 81 3.86 13.39 5.93
CA ALA A 81 4.17 12.83 7.24
C ALA A 81 5.20 13.71 7.97
N PRO A 82 5.26 13.66 9.32
CA PRO A 82 6.37 14.24 10.07
C PRO A 82 7.70 13.65 9.61
N ALA A 83 8.76 14.46 9.66
CA ALA A 83 10.12 14.02 9.40
C ALA A 83 10.51 12.85 10.33
N LEU A 84 11.52 12.08 9.92
CA LEU A 84 11.93 10.87 10.65
C LEU A 84 12.43 11.18 12.07
N ASP A 85 13.01 12.35 12.28
CA ASP A 85 13.51 12.86 13.56
C ASP A 85 12.49 13.72 14.33
N ASP A 86 11.28 13.91 13.79
CA ASP A 86 10.22 14.69 14.44
C ASP A 86 9.57 13.89 15.58
N PRO A 87 9.43 14.43 16.79
CA PRO A 87 8.80 13.73 17.92
C PRO A 87 7.34 13.32 17.66
N ARG A 88 6.66 13.95 16.70
CA ARG A 88 5.29 13.61 16.29
C ARG A 88 5.22 12.34 15.45
N ARG A 89 6.35 11.84 14.94
CA ARG A 89 6.42 10.63 14.08
C ARG A 89 5.81 9.41 14.75
N GLY A 90 6.04 9.23 16.06
CA GLY A 90 5.43 8.13 16.81
C GLY A 90 3.90 8.19 16.83
N ALA A 91 3.32 9.38 16.98
CA ALA A 91 1.87 9.57 16.93
C ALA A 91 1.30 9.32 15.52
N TYR A 92 2.02 9.76 14.48
CA TYR A 92 1.67 9.47 13.08
C TYR A 92 1.64 7.96 12.81
N LEU A 93 2.72 7.24 13.12
CA LEU A 93 2.80 5.79 12.90
C LEU A 93 1.73 5.04 13.68
N LYS A 94 1.47 5.42 14.93
CA LYS A 94 0.40 4.84 15.76
C LYS A 94 -0.95 4.88 15.03
N TRP A 95 -1.32 6.03 14.47
CA TRP A 95 -2.61 6.17 13.79
C TRP A 95 -2.66 5.44 12.44
N ILE A 96 -1.56 5.40 11.69
CA ILE A 96 -1.46 4.59 10.46
C ILE A 96 -1.69 3.11 10.79
N PHE A 97 -0.97 2.55 11.76
CA PHE A 97 -1.12 1.14 12.13
C PHE A 97 -2.45 0.83 12.82
N PHE A 98 -3.03 1.77 13.57
CA PHE A 98 -4.38 1.61 14.11
C PHE A 98 -5.42 1.41 13.01
N CYS A 99 -5.34 2.18 11.92
CA CYS A 99 -6.26 2.07 10.78
C CYS A 99 -6.03 0.80 9.94
N HIS A 100 -4.78 0.34 9.82
CA HIS A 100 -4.41 -0.75 8.91
C HIS A 100 -4.19 -2.11 9.56
N GLY A 101 -4.06 -2.20 10.89
CA GLY A 101 -3.92 -3.45 11.63
C GLY A 101 -5.26 -4.04 12.07
N PRO A 102 -5.81 -3.70 13.25
CA PRO A 102 -6.99 -4.36 13.83
C PRO A 102 -8.24 -4.34 12.95
N LEU A 103 -8.46 -3.24 12.21
CA LEU A 103 -9.61 -3.12 11.30
C LEU A 103 -9.49 -4.05 10.09
N THR A 104 -8.27 -4.24 9.55
CA THR A 104 -8.03 -5.19 8.46
C THR A 104 -8.21 -6.61 8.95
N GLU A 105 -7.63 -6.94 10.10
CA GLU A 105 -7.74 -8.26 10.71
C GLU A 105 -9.20 -8.62 11.03
N TYR A 106 -9.99 -7.69 11.60
CA TYR A 106 -11.43 -7.89 11.86
C TYR A 106 -12.22 -8.29 10.60
N ILE A 107 -11.90 -7.69 9.45
CA ILE A 107 -12.56 -8.01 8.18
C ILE A 107 -12.11 -9.39 7.67
N ASP A 108 -10.85 -9.76 7.91
CA ASP A 108 -10.28 -11.05 7.51
C ASP A 108 -10.65 -12.20 8.47
N VAL A 109 -11.20 -11.94 9.65
CA VAL A 109 -11.63 -12.96 10.64
C VAL A 109 -12.47 -14.08 10.00
N LYS A 110 -13.37 -13.74 9.05
CA LYS A 110 -14.18 -14.74 8.34
C LYS A 110 -13.37 -15.66 7.42
N ASN A 111 -12.27 -15.16 6.85
CA ASN A 111 -11.36 -15.95 6.00
C ASN A 111 -10.37 -16.77 6.83
N LEU A 112 -10.13 -16.37 8.09
CA LEU A 112 -9.22 -17.04 9.02
C LEU A 112 -9.86 -18.23 9.76
N GLN A 113 -11.18 -18.43 9.64
CA GLN A 113 -11.92 -19.52 10.31
C GLN A 113 -11.76 -19.54 11.84
N VAL A 114 -11.52 -18.38 12.46
CA VAL A 114 -11.32 -18.22 13.91
C VAL A 114 -12.59 -17.76 14.66
N SER A 115 -13.74 -17.74 13.97
CA SER A 115 -15.07 -17.48 14.55
C SER A 115 -15.98 -18.70 14.44
#